data_AF-A0A6I2SYU6-F1
#
_entry.id   AF-A0A6I2SYU6-F1
#
_cell.length_a   1.000
_cell.length_b   1.000
_cell.length_c   1.000
_cell.angle_alpha   90.00
_cell.angle_beta   90.00
_cell.angle_gamma   90.00
#
_symmetry.space_group_name_H-M   'P 1'
#
loop_
_entity.id
_entity.type
_entity.pdbx_description
1 polymer ?
#
loop_
_entity_poly.entity_id
_entity_poly.type
_entity_poly.pdbx_seq_one_letter_code
_entity_poly.pdbx_strand_id
1 'polypeptide(L)'
;MKIQVLPLPEDRKKPRYTDESQLGFGRLFTDRMLLVEWKAGQGWVDARIQPYAPFSLDPACLVLHYAQEIFEGLKAYRWQDGSIALFRPEMNARRFNLSATRLCMPEVPEDLFVSGIEQLVSLERDWVPGSEGTSLYIRPTMIAVEPVLGVKPSDHYYFYVIMSPVGAYYAAGFNPVKIMVEDTYVRAVPGGTGEAKTGGNYASSLKAGLEAKKKGFDQVLWLDGVHKRYIEEVGAMNMFFAYADKVVTAPLAGSILNGITRDSVLKLAGSLGFSVEERPIDVNDLMADLRAGKVKEAFGSGTAAVITPVGALCYKDECLQVGDGGVGSLTQKLYDTLTGIQYGRIADTFGWVRKLA
;
A
#
# COMPACT_ATOMS: atom_id res chain seq x y z
N MET A 1 11.86 -23.94 -2.45
CA MET A 1 12.98 -23.65 -3.39
C MET A 1 14.12 -23.01 -2.60
N LYS A 2 15.38 -23.34 -2.91
CA LYS A 2 16.55 -22.69 -2.28
C LYS A 2 16.84 -21.35 -2.96
N ILE A 3 16.97 -20.28 -2.18
CA ILE A 3 17.37 -18.96 -2.67
C ILE A 3 18.90 -18.87 -2.61
N GLN A 4 19.55 -18.57 -3.74
CA GLN A 4 20.99 -18.38 -3.78
C GLN A 4 21.35 -16.95 -3.36
N VAL A 5 22.20 -16.79 -2.34
CA VAL A 5 22.74 -15.47 -1.98
C VAL A 5 24.04 -15.24 -2.75
N LEU A 6 24.05 -14.25 -3.64
CA LEU A 6 25.24 -13.88 -4.41
C LEU A 6 26.14 -12.92 -3.61
N PRO A 7 27.46 -12.92 -3.86
CA PRO A 7 28.38 -12.00 -3.22
C PRO A 7 27.99 -10.53 -3.44
N LEU A 8 28.17 -9.71 -2.39
CA LEU A 8 28.10 -8.24 -2.49
C LEU A 8 29.51 -7.67 -2.24
N PRO A 9 30.24 -7.30 -3.30
CA PRO A 9 31.50 -6.59 -3.18
C PRO A 9 31.37 -5.27 -2.41
N GLU A 10 32.39 -4.88 -1.66
CA GLU A 10 32.36 -3.64 -0.85
C GLU A 10 32.18 -2.38 -1.71
N ASP A 11 32.75 -2.33 -2.91
CA ASP A 11 32.62 -1.24 -3.87
C ASP A 11 31.21 -1.10 -4.46
N ARG A 12 30.35 -2.12 -4.28
CA ARG A 12 28.94 -2.09 -4.67
C ARG A 12 27.99 -1.72 -3.52
N LYS A 13 28.49 -1.57 -2.29
CA LYS A 13 27.67 -1.05 -1.19
C LYS A 13 27.38 0.43 -1.41
N LYS A 14 26.14 0.81 -1.18
CA LYS A 14 25.69 2.19 -1.30
C LYS A 14 26.00 2.96 -0.02
N PRO A 15 26.22 4.29 -0.10
CA PRO A 15 26.28 5.13 1.08
C PRO A 15 24.99 5.00 1.88
N ARG A 16 25.11 4.74 3.19
CA ARG A 16 23.96 4.74 4.10
C ARG A 16 23.48 6.17 4.33
N TYR A 17 22.21 6.32 4.66
CA TYR A 17 21.70 7.57 5.21
C TYR A 17 22.39 7.85 6.56
N THR A 18 22.66 9.12 6.84
CA THR A 18 23.30 9.57 8.09
C THR A 18 22.32 10.23 9.05
N ASP A 19 21.16 10.67 8.54
CA ASP A 19 20.10 11.32 9.31
C ASP A 19 18.74 10.75 8.88
N GLU A 20 18.09 10.05 9.81
CA GLU A 20 16.79 9.42 9.58
C GLU A 20 15.65 10.45 9.40
N SER A 21 15.82 11.69 9.89
CA SER A 21 14.83 12.77 9.72
C SER A 21 14.71 13.24 8.27
N GLN A 22 15.72 12.97 7.44
CA GLN A 22 15.75 13.31 6.02
C GLN A 22 15.20 12.19 5.12
N LEU A 23 14.75 11.07 5.71
CA LEU A 23 14.18 9.97 4.94
C LEU A 23 12.82 10.38 4.34
N GLY A 24 12.80 10.55 3.03
CA GLY A 24 11.56 10.60 2.24
C GLY A 24 11.00 9.21 1.96
N PHE A 25 10.03 9.11 1.06
CA PHE A 25 9.44 7.83 0.65
C PHE A 25 9.99 7.36 -0.70
N GLY A 26 10.58 6.16 -0.76
CA GLY A 26 10.88 5.45 -2.01
C GLY A 26 12.00 6.05 -2.87
N ARG A 27 12.97 6.76 -2.28
CA ARG A 27 14.08 7.42 -3.01
C ARG A 27 15.43 6.74 -2.86
N LEU A 28 15.72 6.22 -1.66
CA LEU A 28 16.92 5.46 -1.36
C LEU A 28 16.59 3.98 -1.44
N PHE A 29 17.54 3.15 -1.87
CA PHE A 29 17.34 1.70 -2.01
C PHE A 29 18.50 0.95 -1.39
N THR A 30 18.21 -0.18 -0.75
CA THR A 30 19.17 -1.08 -0.09
C THR A 30 20.19 -1.69 -1.06
N ASP A 31 21.21 -2.37 -0.54
CA ASP A 31 22.33 -2.86 -1.34
C ASP A 31 21.96 -4.05 -2.23
N ARG A 32 20.99 -4.85 -1.80
CA ARG A 32 20.53 -6.06 -2.50
C ARG A 32 19.07 -6.00 -2.91
N MET A 33 18.71 -6.91 -3.81
CA MET A 33 17.33 -7.25 -4.18
C MET A 33 17.17 -8.76 -4.32
N LEU A 34 15.95 -9.26 -4.09
CA LEU A 34 15.56 -10.63 -4.45
C LEU A 34 15.10 -10.62 -5.91
N LEU A 35 15.46 -11.65 -6.67
CA LEU A 35 14.99 -11.89 -8.04
C LEU A 35 14.73 -13.38 -8.23
N VAL A 36 13.59 -13.71 -8.80
CA VAL A 36 13.16 -15.06 -9.16
C VAL A 36 12.52 -15.00 -10.55
N GLU A 37 12.82 -15.96 -11.40
CA GLU A 37 12.22 -16.05 -12.72
C GLU A 37 11.10 -17.08 -12.72
N TRP A 38 10.07 -16.84 -13.53
CA TRP A 38 9.12 -17.87 -13.92
C TRP A 38 9.17 -18.06 -15.43
N LYS A 39 9.25 -19.31 -15.89
CA LYS A 39 9.24 -19.66 -17.31
C LYS A 39 8.21 -20.74 -17.59
N ALA A 40 7.41 -20.57 -18.64
CA ALA A 40 6.46 -21.58 -19.09
C ALA A 40 7.17 -22.93 -19.29
N GLY A 41 6.57 -24.01 -18.79
CA GLY A 41 7.15 -25.36 -18.81
C GLY A 41 8.22 -25.65 -17.75
N GLN A 42 8.76 -24.64 -17.06
CA GLN A 42 9.75 -24.82 -15.97
C GLN A 42 9.21 -24.39 -14.60
N GLY A 43 8.26 -23.45 -14.58
CA GLY A 43 7.76 -22.85 -13.35
C GLY A 43 8.73 -21.80 -12.79
N TRP A 44 8.71 -21.62 -11.47
CA TRP A 44 9.66 -20.76 -10.77
C TRP A 44 11.06 -21.38 -10.80
N VAL A 45 12.06 -20.59 -11.17
CA VAL A 45 13.47 -20.98 -11.30
C VAL A 45 14.39 -19.81 -10.91
N ASP A 46 15.67 -20.10 -10.69
CA ASP A 46 16.73 -19.10 -10.53
C ASP A 46 16.48 -18.05 -9.42
N ALA A 47 15.95 -18.49 -8.27
CA ALA A 47 15.76 -17.62 -7.10
C ALA A 47 17.10 -17.21 -6.49
N ARG A 48 17.35 -15.90 -6.45
CA ARG A 48 18.60 -15.33 -5.95
C ARG A 48 18.41 -13.99 -5.25
N ILE A 49 19.18 -13.77 -4.19
CA ILE A 49 19.42 -12.44 -3.61
C ILE A 49 20.75 -11.95 -4.17
N GLN A 50 20.72 -10.81 -4.85
CA GLN A 50 21.86 -10.27 -5.59
C GLN A 50 22.03 -8.76 -5.33
N PRO A 51 23.19 -8.16 -5.66
CA PRO A 51 23.35 -6.71 -5.61
C PRO A 51 22.25 -6.00 -6.43
N TYR A 52 21.69 -4.93 -5.86
CA TYR A 52 20.72 -4.08 -6.53
C TYR A 52 21.30 -3.58 -7.86
N ALA A 53 20.55 -3.76 -8.95
CA ALA A 53 21.01 -3.44 -10.29
C ALA A 53 19.83 -3.06 -11.20
N PRO A 54 20.07 -2.23 -12.24
CA PRO A 54 19.08 -2.01 -13.29
C PRO A 54 18.81 -3.30 -14.05
N PHE A 55 17.59 -3.44 -14.58
CA PHE A 55 17.26 -4.50 -15.52
C PHE A 55 17.67 -4.10 -16.94
N SER A 56 18.22 -5.06 -17.70
CA SER A 56 18.32 -4.98 -19.15
C SER A 56 17.12 -5.75 -19.72
N LEU A 57 16.15 -5.03 -20.24
CA LEU A 57 14.92 -5.59 -20.82
C LEU A 57 14.93 -5.35 -22.33
N ASP A 58 14.39 -6.31 -23.06
CA ASP A 58 14.11 -6.13 -24.48
C ASP A 58 13.04 -5.02 -24.64
N PRO A 59 13.18 -4.10 -25.62
CA PRO A 59 12.18 -3.06 -25.85
C PRO A 59 10.77 -3.59 -26.16
N ALA A 60 10.63 -4.85 -26.62
CA ALA A 60 9.37 -5.51 -26.90
C ALA A 60 8.78 -6.26 -25.69
N CYS A 61 9.38 -6.20 -24.50
CA CYS A 61 8.82 -6.84 -23.31
C CYS A 61 7.37 -6.37 -23.05
N LEU A 62 6.44 -7.31 -22.85
CA LEU A 62 5.01 -7.05 -22.66
C LEU A 62 4.70 -6.00 -21.56
N VAL A 63 5.48 -5.97 -20.47
CA VAL A 63 5.31 -4.95 -19.41
C VAL A 63 5.40 -3.52 -19.94
N LEU A 64 6.25 -3.25 -20.93
CA LEU A 64 6.49 -1.91 -21.48
C LEU A 64 5.36 -1.43 -22.41
N HIS A 65 4.51 -2.35 -22.88
CA HIS A 65 3.45 -2.05 -23.86
C HIS A 65 2.05 -2.23 -23.29
N TYR A 66 1.85 -3.23 -22.42
CA TYR A 66 0.52 -3.65 -21.97
C TYR A 66 0.38 -3.74 -20.45
N ALA A 67 1.37 -3.27 -19.69
CA ALA A 67 1.32 -3.15 -18.23
C ALA A 67 0.89 -4.46 -17.52
N GLN A 68 1.31 -5.62 -18.04
CA GLN A 68 1.13 -6.90 -17.35
C GLN A 68 2.13 -6.98 -16.18
N GLU A 69 1.79 -6.26 -15.11
CA GLU A 69 2.58 -6.11 -13.90
C GLU A 69 1.72 -5.95 -12.64
N ILE A 70 2.22 -6.44 -11.52
CA ILE A 70 1.62 -6.29 -10.20
C ILE A 70 2.69 -5.96 -9.16
N PHE A 71 2.28 -5.37 -8.04
CA PHE A 71 3.19 -5.05 -6.95
C PHE A 71 2.53 -5.19 -5.58
N GLU A 72 3.36 -5.21 -4.54
CA GLU A 72 2.96 -5.09 -3.15
C GLU A 72 3.73 -4.00 -2.39
N GLY A 73 3.28 -3.74 -1.17
CA GLY A 73 3.85 -2.81 -0.22
C GLY A 73 3.59 -3.27 1.20
N LEU A 74 4.68 -3.62 1.88
CA LEU A 74 4.74 -3.95 3.30
C LEU A 74 5.97 -3.29 3.93
N LYS A 75 6.14 -3.44 5.24
CA LYS A 75 7.20 -2.77 6.00
C LYS A 75 7.86 -3.72 6.99
N ALA A 76 9.15 -3.52 7.20
CA ALA A 76 9.89 -4.04 8.34
C ALA A 76 10.15 -2.92 9.34
N TYR A 77 10.00 -3.24 10.62
CA TYR A 77 10.10 -2.29 11.73
C TYR A 77 11.18 -2.76 12.69
N ARG A 78 12.09 -1.85 13.07
CA ARG A 78 13.05 -2.10 14.13
C ARG A 78 12.40 -1.84 15.49
N TRP A 79 12.57 -2.78 16.40
CA TRP A 79 12.10 -2.68 17.78
C TRP A 79 13.21 -2.15 18.70
N GLN A 80 12.83 -1.74 19.91
CA GLN A 80 13.77 -1.19 20.89
C GLN A 80 14.88 -2.17 21.32
N ASP A 81 14.59 -3.48 21.30
CA ASP A 81 15.57 -4.54 21.57
C ASP A 81 16.51 -4.84 20.37
N GLY A 82 16.36 -4.09 19.27
CA GLY A 82 17.12 -4.26 18.03
C GLY A 82 16.60 -5.39 17.12
N SER A 83 15.59 -6.15 17.56
CA SER A 83 14.90 -7.12 16.70
C SER A 83 14.12 -6.41 15.58
N ILE A 84 13.84 -7.15 14.51
CA ILE A 84 13.10 -6.64 13.35
C ILE A 84 11.85 -7.49 13.18
N ALA A 85 10.73 -6.85 12.89
CA ALA A 85 9.47 -7.53 12.63
C ALA A 85 8.78 -7.04 11.35
N LEU A 86 8.03 -7.93 10.73
CA LEU A 86 7.13 -7.68 9.63
C LEU A 86 5.69 -7.60 10.15
N PHE A 87 4.87 -6.80 9.46
CA PHE A 87 3.45 -6.71 9.75
C PHE A 87 2.62 -7.42 8.68
N ARG A 88 1.99 -8.55 9.05
CA ARG A 88 1.07 -9.37 8.24
C ARG A 88 1.59 -9.78 6.86
N PRO A 89 2.86 -10.22 6.72
CA PRO A 89 3.45 -10.50 5.40
C PRO A 89 2.71 -11.60 4.61
N GLU A 90 2.06 -12.55 5.28
CA GLU A 90 1.23 -13.60 4.66
C GLU A 90 0.02 -13.02 3.94
N MET A 91 -0.61 -11.98 4.52
CA MET A 91 -1.72 -11.29 3.87
C MET A 91 -1.28 -10.56 2.61
N ASN A 92 -0.05 -10.01 2.61
CA ASN A 92 0.54 -9.41 1.41
C ASN A 92 0.78 -10.46 0.32
N ALA A 93 1.34 -11.62 0.67
CA ALA A 93 1.56 -12.72 -0.26
C ALA A 93 0.24 -13.19 -0.92
N ARG A 94 -0.82 -13.36 -0.11
CA ARG A 94 -2.15 -13.76 -0.62
C ARG A 94 -2.74 -12.71 -1.56
N ARG A 95 -2.68 -11.42 -1.20
CA ARG A 95 -3.15 -10.34 -2.08
C ARG A 95 -2.32 -10.19 -3.35
N PHE A 96 -1.03 -10.45 -3.28
CA PHE A 96 -0.16 -10.50 -4.44
C PHE A 96 -0.63 -11.56 -5.43
N ASN A 97 -0.95 -12.76 -4.94
CA ASN A 97 -1.50 -13.84 -5.78
C ASN A 97 -2.92 -13.54 -6.30
N LEU A 98 -3.79 -12.90 -5.52
CA LEU A 98 -5.09 -12.42 -6.06
C LEU A 98 -4.89 -11.46 -7.24
N SER A 99 -3.87 -10.59 -7.17
CA SER A 99 -3.51 -9.71 -8.27
C SER A 99 -2.94 -10.49 -9.46
N ALA A 100 -2.13 -11.51 -9.20
CA ALA A 100 -1.57 -12.38 -10.23
C ALA A 100 -2.66 -13.12 -11.00
N THR A 101 -3.61 -13.76 -10.30
CA THR A 101 -4.77 -14.42 -10.90
C THR A 101 -5.56 -13.45 -11.78
N ARG A 102 -5.83 -12.22 -11.32
CA ARG A 102 -6.59 -11.22 -12.08
C ARG A 102 -5.90 -10.79 -13.38
N LEU A 103 -4.57 -10.82 -13.42
CA LEU A 103 -3.71 -10.38 -14.53
C LEU A 103 -3.16 -11.55 -15.35
N CYS A 104 -3.68 -12.77 -15.15
CA CYS A 104 -3.22 -14.00 -15.81
C CYS A 104 -1.71 -14.27 -15.62
N MET A 105 -1.18 -13.97 -14.44
CA MET A 105 0.22 -14.15 -14.07
C MET A 105 0.37 -15.38 -13.14
N PRO A 106 1.54 -16.02 -13.09
CA PRO A 106 1.76 -17.16 -12.21
C PRO A 106 1.70 -16.75 -10.73
N GLU A 107 1.08 -17.58 -9.90
CA GLU A 107 1.08 -17.39 -8.45
C GLU A 107 2.48 -17.66 -7.87
N VAL A 108 2.95 -16.76 -7.01
CA VAL A 108 4.18 -16.93 -6.24
C VAL A 108 3.85 -17.78 -5.00
N PRO A 109 4.53 -18.91 -4.74
CA PRO A 109 4.33 -19.66 -3.50
C PRO A 109 4.46 -18.75 -2.26
N GLU A 110 3.48 -18.80 -1.35
CA GLU A 110 3.45 -17.93 -0.15
C GLU A 110 4.76 -18.05 0.65
N ASP A 111 5.29 -19.26 0.80
CA ASP A 111 6.58 -19.50 1.46
C ASP A 111 7.76 -18.83 0.74
N LEU A 112 7.80 -18.85 -0.60
CA LEU A 112 8.85 -18.18 -1.37
C LEU A 112 8.78 -16.66 -1.17
N PHE A 113 7.57 -16.11 -1.17
CA PHE A 113 7.34 -14.68 -0.95
C PHE A 113 7.80 -14.25 0.43
N VAL A 114 7.30 -14.91 1.48
CA VAL A 114 7.57 -14.51 2.87
C VAL A 114 9.02 -14.82 3.27
N SER A 115 9.51 -16.04 3.05
CA SER A 115 10.88 -16.40 3.43
C SER A 115 11.94 -15.66 2.61
N GLY A 116 11.65 -15.33 1.35
CA GLY A 116 12.53 -14.51 0.52
C GLY A 116 12.64 -13.08 1.05
N ILE A 117 11.52 -12.50 1.51
CA ILE A 117 11.51 -11.19 2.18
C ILE A 117 12.30 -11.26 3.49
N GLU A 118 12.06 -12.26 4.34
CA GLU A 118 12.77 -12.42 5.62
C GLU A 118 14.29 -12.52 5.42
N GLN A 119 14.74 -13.35 4.47
CA GLN A 119 16.15 -13.47 4.14
C GLN A 119 16.75 -12.16 3.63
N LEU A 120 16.04 -11.44 2.76
CA LEU A 120 16.51 -10.16 2.24
C LEU A 120 16.56 -9.09 3.33
N VAL A 121 15.54 -8.98 4.20
CA VAL A 121 15.55 -8.06 5.35
C VAL A 121 16.68 -8.40 6.31
N SER A 122 16.96 -9.69 6.55
CA SER A 122 18.07 -10.11 7.42
C SER A 122 19.44 -9.68 6.87
N LEU A 123 19.64 -9.77 5.55
CA LEU A 123 20.88 -9.33 4.89
C LEU A 123 21.00 -7.81 4.83
N GLU A 124 19.87 -7.11 4.74
CA GLU A 124 19.78 -5.65 4.67
C GLU A 124 19.39 -5.04 6.03
N ARG A 125 19.58 -5.77 7.14
CA ARG A 125 19.10 -5.37 8.48
C ARG A 125 19.58 -4.00 8.91
N ASP A 126 20.75 -3.59 8.44
CA ASP A 126 21.38 -2.31 8.74
C ASP A 126 20.71 -1.12 8.07
N TRP A 127 19.90 -1.37 7.04
CA TRP A 127 19.09 -0.35 6.36
C TRP A 127 17.74 -0.11 7.04
N VAL A 128 17.37 -0.92 8.04
CA VAL A 128 16.11 -0.70 8.78
C VAL A 128 16.32 0.45 9.77
N PRO A 129 15.64 1.60 9.59
CA PRO A 129 15.81 2.73 10.49
C PRO A 129 15.19 2.45 11.86
N GLY A 130 15.66 3.18 12.88
CA GLY A 130 15.28 2.95 14.27
C GLY A 130 14.42 4.06 14.89
N SER A 131 14.36 5.24 14.27
CA SER A 131 13.61 6.39 14.79
C SER A 131 12.12 6.19 14.64
N GLU A 132 11.36 6.83 15.53
CA GLU A 132 9.90 6.82 15.45
C GLU A 132 9.40 7.37 14.11
N GLY A 133 8.38 6.72 13.55
CA GLY A 133 7.80 7.10 12.26
C GLY A 133 8.61 6.62 11.04
N THR A 134 9.72 5.92 11.23
CA THR A 134 10.56 5.38 10.15
C THR A 134 10.44 3.86 10.04
N SER A 135 10.65 3.32 8.84
CA SER A 135 10.61 1.87 8.58
C SER A 135 11.40 1.51 7.33
N LEU A 136 11.65 0.22 7.11
CA LEU A 136 12.12 -0.27 5.82
C LEU A 136 10.91 -0.70 4.99
N TYR A 137 10.60 0.07 3.96
CA TYR A 137 9.53 -0.28 3.03
C TYR A 137 10.01 -1.36 2.06
N ILE A 138 9.18 -2.38 1.85
CA ILE A 138 9.47 -3.56 1.04
C ILE A 138 8.51 -3.53 -0.16
N ARG A 139 9.06 -3.66 -1.36
CA ARG A 139 8.35 -3.60 -2.64
C ARG A 139 8.55 -4.89 -3.42
N PRO A 140 7.71 -5.91 -3.19
CA PRO A 140 7.57 -7.05 -4.08
C PRO A 140 6.90 -6.61 -5.39
N THR A 141 7.37 -7.09 -6.52
CA THR A 141 6.85 -6.75 -7.84
C THR A 141 6.97 -7.95 -8.77
N MET A 142 6.00 -8.15 -9.65
CA MET A 142 6.11 -9.12 -10.75
C MET A 142 5.82 -8.42 -12.09
N ILE A 143 6.68 -8.65 -13.08
CA ILE A 143 6.60 -8.04 -14.42
C ILE A 143 6.71 -9.10 -15.51
N ALA A 144 5.95 -8.92 -16.60
CA ALA A 144 6.02 -9.72 -17.82
C ALA A 144 7.21 -9.29 -18.70
N VAL A 145 8.18 -10.18 -18.90
CA VAL A 145 9.44 -9.88 -19.59
C VAL A 145 9.61 -10.63 -20.92
N GLU A 146 8.58 -11.33 -21.41
CA GLU A 146 8.62 -11.95 -22.75
C GLU A 146 8.65 -10.86 -23.85
N PRO A 147 9.61 -10.94 -24.80
CA PRO A 147 9.75 -9.96 -25.89
C PRO A 147 8.79 -10.27 -27.04
N VAL A 148 7.54 -9.83 -26.91
CA VAL A 148 6.50 -10.05 -27.93
C VAL A 148 5.47 -8.92 -27.92
N LEU A 149 5.03 -8.47 -29.09
CA LEU A 149 4.00 -7.42 -29.24
C LEU A 149 2.58 -7.99 -29.37
N GLY A 150 2.44 -9.30 -29.49
CA GLY A 150 1.13 -9.95 -29.45
C GLY A 150 0.51 -9.81 -28.07
N VAL A 151 -0.72 -9.30 -28.00
CA VAL A 151 -1.44 -9.17 -26.73
C VAL A 151 -1.84 -10.56 -26.22
N LYS A 152 -1.07 -11.08 -25.28
CA LYS A 152 -1.32 -12.35 -24.58
C LYS A 152 -0.68 -12.32 -23.17
N PRO A 153 -1.04 -13.23 -22.27
CA PRO A 153 -0.25 -13.47 -21.07
C PRO A 153 1.17 -13.91 -21.43
N SER A 154 2.15 -13.37 -20.72
CA SER A 154 3.56 -13.70 -20.88
C SER A 154 3.88 -15.15 -20.50
N ASP A 155 4.87 -15.73 -21.16
CA ASP A 155 5.49 -17.02 -20.83
C ASP A 155 6.76 -16.86 -19.98
N HIS A 156 7.20 -15.62 -19.71
CA HIS A 156 8.37 -15.29 -18.88
C HIS A 156 8.08 -14.11 -17.96
N TYR A 157 8.27 -14.30 -16.66
CA TYR A 157 8.10 -13.24 -15.65
C TYR A 157 9.33 -13.13 -14.75
N TYR A 158 9.56 -11.91 -14.27
CA TYR A 158 10.42 -11.68 -13.10
C TYR A 158 9.54 -11.36 -11.89
N PHE A 159 9.73 -12.10 -10.81
CA PHE A 159 9.32 -11.69 -9.46
C PHE A 159 10.54 -11.15 -8.72
N TYR A 160 10.47 -9.93 -8.21
CA TYR A 160 11.59 -9.31 -7.52
C TYR A 160 11.12 -8.53 -6.29
N VAL A 161 12.04 -8.33 -5.34
CA VAL A 161 11.79 -7.53 -4.13
C VAL A 161 12.92 -6.53 -3.95
N ILE A 162 12.57 -5.25 -3.86
CA ILE A 162 13.48 -4.16 -3.49
C ILE A 162 13.05 -3.53 -2.17
N MET A 163 13.98 -2.90 -1.46
CA MET A 163 13.70 -2.25 -0.18
C MET A 163 14.19 -0.82 -0.17
N SER A 164 13.49 0.03 0.58
CA SER A 164 13.74 1.47 0.68
C SER A 164 13.53 1.92 2.12
N PRO A 165 14.53 2.52 2.80
CA PRO A 165 14.30 3.15 4.09
C PRO A 165 13.39 4.37 3.88
N VAL A 166 12.35 4.48 4.69
CA VAL A 166 11.34 5.54 4.57
C VAL A 166 11.04 6.20 5.91
N GLY A 167 10.77 7.51 5.87
CA GLY A 167 10.17 8.26 6.96
C GLY A 167 8.67 8.46 6.78
N ALA A 168 8.17 9.60 7.26
CA ALA A 168 6.76 9.98 7.10
C ALA A 168 6.36 10.08 5.62
N TYR A 169 5.16 9.60 5.29
CA TYR A 169 4.66 9.59 3.91
C TYR A 169 4.32 11.01 3.40
N TYR A 170 3.64 11.79 4.24
CA TYR A 170 3.38 13.20 3.97
C TYR A 170 4.46 14.05 4.65
N ALA A 171 4.94 15.09 3.96
CA ALA A 171 5.90 16.03 4.53
C ALA A 171 5.37 16.74 5.79
N ALA A 172 4.04 16.92 5.86
CA ALA A 172 3.36 17.43 7.04
C ALA A 172 3.19 16.38 8.15
N GLY A 173 3.66 15.14 8.00
CA GLY A 173 3.48 14.09 9.00
C GLY A 173 2.02 13.62 9.14
N PHE A 174 1.60 13.30 10.36
CA PHE A 174 0.24 12.88 10.69
C PHE A 174 -0.70 14.08 10.88
N ASN A 175 -0.80 14.91 9.85
CA ASN A 175 -1.67 16.08 9.82
C ASN A 175 -2.89 15.85 8.90
N PRO A 176 -4.04 16.48 9.21
CA PRO A 176 -5.24 16.33 8.39
C PRO A 176 -5.03 16.83 6.96
N VAL A 177 -5.53 16.05 5.99
CA VAL A 177 -5.45 16.39 4.56
C VAL A 177 -6.77 16.98 4.05
N LYS A 178 -6.68 17.79 2.99
CA LYS A 178 -7.83 18.35 2.26
C LYS A 178 -8.11 17.50 1.02
N ILE A 179 -9.33 16.99 0.93
CA ILE A 179 -9.73 16.01 -0.08
C ILE A 179 -10.71 16.61 -1.09
N MET A 180 -10.47 16.37 -2.38
CA MET A 180 -11.40 16.70 -3.46
C MET A 180 -12.17 15.45 -3.87
N VAL A 181 -13.50 15.49 -3.85
CA VAL A 181 -14.29 14.42 -4.47
C VAL A 181 -14.18 14.50 -5.98
N GLU A 182 -13.74 13.42 -6.60
CA GLU A 182 -13.54 13.31 -8.05
C GLU A 182 -14.80 12.77 -8.72
N ASP A 183 -15.41 13.59 -9.59
CA ASP A 183 -16.66 13.30 -10.28
C ASP A 183 -16.53 13.20 -11.82
N THR A 184 -15.33 13.47 -12.35
CA THR A 184 -15.03 13.38 -13.78
C THR A 184 -14.39 12.03 -14.10
N TYR A 185 -13.27 11.73 -13.45
CA TYR A 185 -12.49 10.51 -13.64
C TYR A 185 -12.98 9.38 -12.74
N VAL A 186 -12.69 8.14 -13.15
CA VAL A 186 -13.05 6.93 -12.43
C VAL A 186 -11.78 6.11 -12.18
N ARG A 187 -11.63 5.62 -10.95
CA ARG A 187 -10.49 4.78 -10.56
C ARG A 187 -10.62 3.36 -11.10
N ALA A 188 -11.78 2.77 -10.88
CA ALA A 188 -12.10 1.40 -11.26
C ALA A 188 -13.61 1.21 -11.40
N VAL A 189 -14.00 0.07 -11.97
CA VAL A 189 -15.39 -0.37 -12.10
C VAL A 189 -15.48 -1.84 -11.69
N PRO A 190 -16.64 -2.33 -11.20
CA PRO A 190 -16.88 -3.75 -11.03
C PRO A 190 -16.59 -4.53 -12.33
N GLY A 191 -15.89 -5.66 -12.21
CA GLY A 191 -15.39 -6.43 -13.37
C GLY A 191 -14.07 -5.90 -13.97
N GLY A 192 -13.63 -4.70 -13.56
CA GLY A 192 -12.33 -4.15 -13.91
C GLY A 192 -11.18 -4.78 -13.11
N THR A 193 -10.10 -4.02 -12.93
CA THR A 193 -8.89 -4.44 -12.21
C THR A 193 -8.78 -3.81 -10.81
N GLY A 194 -9.84 -3.15 -10.32
CA GLY A 194 -9.79 -2.34 -9.09
C GLY A 194 -9.38 -3.09 -7.82
N GLU A 195 -9.65 -4.40 -7.76
CA GLU A 195 -9.27 -5.29 -6.66
C GLU A 195 -7.83 -5.82 -6.74
N ALA A 196 -7.18 -5.67 -7.90
CA ALA A 196 -5.80 -6.05 -8.10
C ALA A 196 -4.86 -4.87 -7.88
N LYS A 197 -3.69 -5.13 -7.29
CA LYS A 197 -2.64 -4.14 -7.09
C LYS A 197 -1.70 -4.10 -8.30
N THR A 198 -2.24 -3.63 -9.43
CA THR A 198 -1.56 -3.56 -10.73
C THR A 198 -1.21 -2.13 -11.13
N GLY A 199 -0.10 -1.94 -11.84
CA GLY A 199 0.39 -0.63 -12.27
C GLY A 199 -0.62 0.17 -13.10
N GLY A 200 -1.41 -0.51 -13.94
CA GLY A 200 -2.44 0.14 -14.78
C GLY A 200 -3.44 0.99 -14.00
N ASN A 201 -3.86 0.53 -12.82
CA ASN A 201 -4.78 1.27 -11.94
C ASN A 201 -4.18 2.58 -11.40
N TYR A 202 -2.86 2.62 -11.22
CA TYR A 202 -2.15 3.79 -10.70
C TYR A 202 -1.81 4.76 -11.81
N ALA A 203 -1.44 4.26 -13.00
CA ALA A 203 -1.18 5.11 -14.16
C ALA A 203 -2.43 5.91 -14.57
N SER A 204 -3.61 5.26 -14.58
CA SER A 204 -4.88 5.92 -14.92
C SER A 204 -5.30 6.99 -13.90
N SER A 205 -4.85 6.87 -12.64
CA SER A 205 -5.23 7.78 -11.57
C SER A 205 -4.44 9.10 -11.54
N LEU A 206 -3.31 9.18 -12.26
CA LEU A 206 -2.37 10.30 -12.17
C LEU A 206 -2.97 11.64 -12.56
N LYS A 207 -3.84 11.65 -13.58
CA LYS A 207 -4.46 12.87 -14.12
C LYS A 207 -5.34 13.57 -13.07
N ALA A 208 -6.23 12.81 -12.43
CA ALA A 208 -7.11 13.33 -11.37
C ALA A 208 -6.29 13.89 -10.18
N GLY A 209 -5.28 13.13 -9.73
CA GLY A 209 -4.41 13.57 -8.63
C GLY A 209 -3.64 14.85 -8.95
N LEU A 210 -3.14 15.00 -10.18
CA LEU A 210 -2.46 16.21 -10.63
C LEU A 210 -3.41 17.43 -10.64
N GLU A 211 -4.66 17.25 -11.07
CA GLU A 211 -5.65 18.32 -11.12
C GLU A 211 -6.11 18.73 -9.72
N ALA A 212 -6.35 17.78 -8.82
CA ALA A 212 -6.62 18.04 -7.42
C ALA A 212 -5.51 18.87 -6.78
N LYS A 213 -4.25 18.47 -7.00
CA LYS A 213 -3.09 19.21 -6.50
C LYS A 213 -3.01 20.64 -7.02
N LYS A 214 -3.29 20.86 -8.31
CA LYS A 214 -3.34 22.22 -8.90
C LYS A 214 -4.42 23.10 -8.26
N LYS A 215 -5.50 22.50 -7.77
CA LYS A 215 -6.59 23.16 -7.04
C LYS A 215 -6.33 23.28 -5.53
N GLY A 216 -5.15 22.87 -5.05
CA GLY A 216 -4.76 22.97 -3.63
C GLY A 216 -5.29 21.86 -2.73
N PHE A 217 -5.60 20.69 -3.30
CA PHE A 217 -5.99 19.49 -2.57
C PHE A 217 -4.83 18.50 -2.48
N ASP A 218 -4.81 17.71 -1.40
CA ASP A 218 -3.75 16.72 -1.16
C ASP A 218 -4.01 15.40 -1.91
N GLN A 219 -5.28 15.01 -2.01
CA GLN A 219 -5.73 13.77 -2.64
C GLN A 219 -7.15 13.90 -3.19
N VAL A 220 -7.53 12.92 -4.01
CA VAL A 220 -8.89 12.74 -4.53
C VAL A 220 -9.67 11.70 -3.72
N LEU A 221 -10.98 11.88 -3.56
CA LEU A 221 -11.91 10.85 -3.12
C LEU A 221 -12.67 10.31 -4.32
N TRP A 222 -12.50 9.02 -4.59
CA TRP A 222 -13.09 8.36 -5.74
C TRP A 222 -14.56 8.04 -5.50
N LEU A 223 -15.38 8.36 -6.50
CA LEU A 223 -16.73 7.85 -6.64
C LEU A 223 -16.72 6.57 -7.49
N ASP A 224 -17.72 5.73 -7.28
CA ASP A 224 -17.92 4.51 -8.03
C ASP A 224 -18.05 4.79 -9.53
N GLY A 225 -17.50 3.90 -10.34
CA GLY A 225 -17.45 4.11 -11.78
C GLY A 225 -18.77 3.95 -12.53
N VAL A 226 -19.82 3.42 -11.89
CA VAL A 226 -21.10 3.11 -12.55
C VAL A 226 -22.08 4.26 -12.38
N HIS A 227 -22.29 4.69 -11.15
CA HIS A 227 -23.26 5.72 -10.77
C HIS A 227 -22.60 7.08 -10.53
N LYS A 228 -21.27 7.11 -10.34
CA LYS A 228 -20.53 8.31 -9.92
C LYS A 228 -21.17 8.96 -8.71
N ARG A 229 -21.53 8.14 -7.72
CA ARG A 229 -22.39 8.53 -6.60
C ARG A 229 -21.90 7.96 -5.26
N TYR A 230 -21.37 6.76 -5.25
CA TYR A 230 -20.96 6.08 -4.03
C TYR A 230 -19.46 6.23 -3.77
N ILE A 231 -19.06 6.51 -2.54
CA ILE A 231 -17.64 6.62 -2.16
C ILE A 231 -16.94 5.27 -2.25
N GLU A 232 -15.71 5.25 -2.76
CA GLU A 232 -14.84 4.07 -2.81
C GLU A 232 -13.54 4.22 -1.99
N GLU A 233 -12.58 4.99 -2.50
CA GLU A 233 -11.21 5.12 -1.96
C GLU A 233 -10.74 6.57 -1.95
N VAL A 234 -9.74 6.90 -1.13
CA VAL A 234 -9.09 8.22 -1.10
C VAL A 234 -7.65 8.09 -1.61
N GLY A 235 -7.38 8.64 -2.80
CA GLY A 235 -6.10 8.48 -3.49
C GLY A 235 -5.81 7.02 -3.78
N ALA A 236 -4.89 6.42 -3.03
CA ALA A 236 -4.52 5.00 -3.08
C ALA A 236 -4.72 4.29 -1.72
N MET A 237 -5.67 4.79 -0.93
CA MET A 237 -6.00 4.32 0.42
C MET A 237 -7.50 4.02 0.52
N ASN A 238 -7.87 3.04 1.35
CA ASN A 238 -9.29 2.84 1.67
C ASN A 238 -9.79 3.99 2.55
N MET A 239 -11.06 4.37 2.39
CA MET A 239 -11.67 5.51 3.09
C MET A 239 -12.60 5.06 4.23
N PHE A 240 -12.57 5.79 5.35
CA PHE A 240 -13.41 5.58 6.52
C PHE A 240 -14.06 6.88 7.00
N PHE A 241 -15.29 6.75 7.50
CA PHE A 241 -16.02 7.84 8.16
C PHE A 241 -16.52 7.36 9.52
N ALA A 242 -16.15 8.07 10.58
CA ALA A 242 -16.59 7.79 11.94
C ALA A 242 -17.76 8.72 12.32
N TYR A 243 -18.81 8.11 12.84
CA TYR A 243 -19.94 8.76 13.51
C TYR A 243 -19.77 8.57 15.03
N ALA A 244 -20.78 8.93 15.82
CA ALA A 244 -20.69 8.90 17.28
C ALA A 244 -20.28 7.52 17.86
N ASP A 245 -20.83 6.43 17.33
CA ASP A 245 -20.69 5.07 17.85
C ASP A 245 -20.37 4.04 16.75
N LYS A 246 -20.11 4.50 15.53
CA LYS A 246 -19.89 3.63 14.37
C LYS A 246 -18.85 4.12 13.39
N VAL A 247 -18.15 3.17 12.78
CA VAL A 247 -17.18 3.39 11.71
C VAL A 247 -17.73 2.78 10.42
N VAL A 248 -17.83 3.60 9.38
CA VAL A 248 -18.39 3.21 8.08
C VAL A 248 -17.29 3.23 7.02
N THR A 249 -17.23 2.20 6.19
CA THR A 249 -16.38 2.14 4.99
C THR A 249 -17.14 1.52 3.83
N ALA A 250 -16.68 1.78 2.60
CA ALA A 250 -17.27 1.19 1.41
C ALA A 250 -17.05 -0.34 1.37
N PRO A 251 -18.01 -1.13 0.85
CA PRO A 251 -17.92 -2.59 0.82
C PRO A 251 -16.97 -3.05 -0.30
N LEU A 252 -16.38 -4.23 -0.14
CA LEU A 252 -15.55 -4.84 -1.19
C LEU A 252 -16.47 -5.42 -2.29
N ALA A 253 -16.83 -4.60 -3.27
CA ALA A 253 -17.83 -4.91 -4.31
C ALA A 253 -17.24 -4.97 -5.74
N GLY A 254 -15.99 -5.41 -5.91
CA GLY A 254 -15.39 -5.61 -7.24
C GLY A 254 -14.55 -4.45 -7.79
N SER A 255 -14.57 -3.29 -7.12
CA SER A 255 -13.89 -2.06 -7.58
C SER A 255 -13.04 -1.40 -6.50
N ILE A 256 -12.82 -2.04 -5.35
CA ILE A 256 -12.03 -1.51 -4.23
C ILE A 256 -10.91 -2.46 -3.89
N LEU A 257 -9.70 -1.95 -3.70
CA LEU A 257 -8.57 -2.76 -3.27
C LEU A 257 -8.80 -3.26 -1.84
N ASN A 258 -8.71 -4.58 -1.63
CA ASN A 258 -8.80 -5.17 -0.30
C ASN A 258 -7.54 -4.82 0.54
N GLY A 259 -7.62 -3.70 1.26
CA GLY A 259 -6.53 -3.18 2.08
C GLY A 259 -6.25 -4.04 3.31
N ILE A 260 -4.99 -4.41 3.52
CA ILE A 260 -4.57 -5.09 4.76
C ILE A 260 -4.72 -4.14 5.96
N THR A 261 -4.38 -2.85 5.77
CA THR A 261 -4.61 -1.82 6.80
C THR A 261 -6.10 -1.61 7.05
N ARG A 262 -6.95 -1.66 6.01
CA ARG A 262 -8.41 -1.61 6.15
C ARG A 262 -8.90 -2.74 7.04
N ASP A 263 -8.52 -3.98 6.75
CA ASP A 263 -8.89 -5.14 7.58
C ASP A 263 -8.41 -4.99 9.04
N SER A 264 -7.19 -4.50 9.26
CA SER A 264 -6.69 -4.22 10.61
C SER A 264 -7.50 -3.14 11.33
N VAL A 265 -7.84 -2.05 10.64
CA VAL A 265 -8.65 -0.94 11.18
C VAL A 265 -10.04 -1.43 11.58
N LEU A 266 -10.72 -2.22 10.75
CA LEU A 266 -12.05 -2.77 11.06
C LEU A 266 -12.02 -3.62 12.35
N LYS A 267 -11.00 -4.48 12.49
CA LYS A 267 -10.81 -5.30 13.70
C LYS A 267 -10.49 -4.47 14.94
N LEU A 268 -9.61 -3.47 14.80
CA LEU A 268 -9.26 -2.57 15.91
C LEU A 268 -10.47 -1.73 16.34
N ALA A 269 -11.20 -1.12 15.41
CA ALA A 269 -12.40 -0.33 15.71
C ALA A 269 -13.43 -1.16 16.49
N GLY A 270 -13.67 -2.41 16.08
CA GLY A 270 -14.52 -3.35 16.81
C GLY A 270 -14.04 -3.63 18.24
N SER A 271 -12.74 -3.87 18.42
CA SER A 271 -12.14 -4.08 19.76
C SER A 271 -12.18 -2.84 20.66
N LEU A 272 -12.30 -1.64 20.07
CA LEU A 272 -12.43 -0.37 20.77
C LEU A 272 -13.90 -0.03 21.10
N GLY A 273 -14.84 -0.92 20.79
CA GLY A 273 -16.27 -0.77 21.12
C GLY A 273 -17.08 -0.02 20.06
N PHE A 274 -16.52 0.27 18.89
CA PHE A 274 -17.28 0.85 17.79
C PHE A 274 -17.98 -0.24 16.98
N SER A 275 -19.22 0.02 16.59
CA SER A 275 -19.85 -0.79 15.55
C SER A 275 -19.20 -0.49 14.19
N VAL A 276 -19.09 -1.51 13.34
CA VAL A 276 -18.39 -1.40 12.06
C VAL A 276 -19.37 -1.76 10.94
N GLU A 277 -19.54 -0.85 9.98
CA GLU A 277 -20.46 -1.01 8.85
C GLU A 277 -19.69 -0.95 7.52
N GLU A 278 -19.72 -2.05 6.75
CA GLU A 278 -19.31 -2.07 5.35
C GLU A 278 -20.56 -1.88 4.48
N ARG A 279 -20.79 -0.66 3.97
CA ARG A 279 -22.00 -0.34 3.18
C ARG A 279 -21.72 0.74 2.14
N PRO A 280 -22.50 0.81 1.05
CA PRO A 280 -22.42 1.93 0.12
C PRO A 280 -22.64 3.27 0.85
N ILE A 281 -21.87 4.28 0.44
CA ILE A 281 -21.91 5.62 1.03
C ILE A 281 -22.21 6.59 -0.10
N ASP A 282 -23.44 7.09 -0.14
CA ASP A 282 -23.84 8.12 -1.11
C ASP A 282 -23.12 9.45 -0.81
N VAL A 283 -22.53 10.06 -1.84
CA VAL A 283 -21.84 11.35 -1.69
C VAL A 283 -22.78 12.46 -1.20
N ASN A 284 -24.04 12.48 -1.62
CA ASN A 284 -24.98 13.52 -1.22
C ASN A 284 -25.42 13.34 0.24
N ASP A 285 -25.65 12.09 0.66
CA ASP A 285 -25.96 11.79 2.06
C ASP A 285 -24.76 12.10 2.95
N LEU A 286 -23.54 11.77 2.50
CA LEU A 286 -22.31 12.11 3.20
C LEU A 286 -22.16 13.62 3.37
N MET A 287 -22.38 14.40 2.31
CA MET A 287 -22.33 15.87 2.39
C MET A 287 -23.42 16.41 3.31
N ALA A 288 -24.63 15.84 3.31
CA ALA A 288 -25.69 16.21 4.25
C ALA A 288 -25.32 15.90 5.71
N ASP A 289 -24.72 14.73 5.96
CA ASP A 289 -24.28 14.32 7.29
C ASP A 289 -23.09 15.15 7.79
N LEU A 290 -22.20 15.60 6.90
CA LEU A 290 -21.14 16.58 7.21
C LEU A 290 -21.75 17.94 7.62
N ARG A 291 -22.70 18.48 6.85
CA ARG A 291 -23.40 19.74 7.21
C ARG A 291 -24.11 19.64 8.55
N ALA A 292 -24.71 18.48 8.84
CA ALA A 292 -25.40 18.22 10.10
C ALA A 292 -24.45 17.90 11.27
N GLY A 293 -23.12 17.86 11.03
CA GLY A 293 -22.13 17.53 12.06
C GLY A 293 -22.22 16.11 12.60
N LYS A 294 -22.80 15.18 11.84
CA LYS A 294 -22.95 13.76 12.24
C LYS A 294 -21.66 12.97 12.01
N VAL A 295 -20.92 13.28 10.95
CA VAL A 295 -19.58 12.74 10.70
C VAL A 295 -18.61 13.43 11.66
N LYS A 296 -18.04 12.67 12.59
CA LYS A 296 -17.14 13.18 13.62
C LYS A 296 -15.69 13.17 13.16
N GLU A 297 -15.29 12.13 12.44
CA GLU A 297 -13.94 11.94 11.94
C GLU A 297 -13.96 11.27 10.57
N ALA A 298 -12.93 11.49 9.76
CA ALA A 298 -12.76 10.80 8.50
C ALA A 298 -11.26 10.56 8.26
N PHE A 299 -10.91 9.41 7.69
CA PHE A 299 -9.52 9.06 7.48
C PHE A 299 -9.31 8.02 6.37
N GLY A 300 -8.16 8.11 5.70
CA GLY A 300 -7.65 7.09 4.79
C GLY A 300 -6.82 6.03 5.53
N SER A 301 -6.74 4.81 5.01
CA SER A 301 -5.85 3.76 5.52
C SER A 301 -5.04 3.08 4.41
N GLY A 302 -3.76 2.83 4.66
CA GLY A 302 -2.87 2.12 3.73
C GLY A 302 -1.45 1.99 4.27
N THR A 303 -0.66 1.03 3.75
CA THR A 303 0.69 0.71 4.31
C THR A 303 1.62 1.93 4.42
N ALA A 304 1.58 2.84 3.43
CA ALA A 304 2.55 3.92 3.33
C ALA A 304 2.39 4.94 4.48
N ALA A 305 1.17 5.46 4.68
CA ALA A 305 0.87 6.45 5.71
C ALA A 305 0.27 5.84 7.00
N VAL A 306 -0.01 4.54 7.01
CA VAL A 306 -0.77 3.83 8.06
C VAL A 306 -2.22 4.33 8.12
N ILE A 307 -2.44 5.49 8.74
CA ILE A 307 -3.73 6.19 8.77
C ILE A 307 -3.47 7.65 8.40
N THR A 308 -4.38 8.26 7.65
CA THR A 308 -4.28 9.67 7.23
C THR A 308 -5.58 10.39 7.57
N PRO A 309 -5.57 11.32 8.55
CA PRO A 309 -6.77 12.06 8.94
C PRO A 309 -7.20 12.99 7.80
N VAL A 310 -8.50 13.20 7.66
CA VAL A 310 -9.09 14.12 6.68
C VAL A 310 -9.75 15.27 7.42
N GLY A 311 -9.25 16.48 7.21
CA GLY A 311 -9.75 17.68 7.88
C GLY A 311 -10.87 18.38 7.11
N ALA A 312 -10.90 18.21 5.78
CA ALA A 312 -11.94 18.79 4.94
C ALA A 312 -12.17 17.96 3.68
N LEU A 313 -13.42 17.95 3.23
CA LEU A 313 -13.88 17.28 2.02
C LEU A 313 -14.64 18.29 1.18
N CYS A 314 -14.24 18.44 -0.08
CA CYS A 314 -14.90 19.33 -1.03
C CYS A 314 -15.50 18.54 -2.18
N TYR A 315 -16.77 18.81 -2.47
CA TYR A 315 -17.51 18.22 -3.58
C TYR A 315 -18.18 19.35 -4.37
N LYS A 316 -17.87 19.42 -5.68
CA LYS A 316 -18.30 20.52 -6.56
C LYS A 316 -17.87 21.87 -5.96
N ASP A 317 -18.81 22.79 -5.79
CA ASP A 317 -18.55 24.15 -5.29
C ASP A 317 -18.58 24.26 -3.75
N GLU A 318 -18.77 23.14 -3.05
CA GLU A 318 -18.87 23.13 -1.59
C GLU A 318 -17.67 22.46 -0.94
N CYS A 319 -17.14 23.11 0.10
CA CYS A 319 -16.08 22.57 0.96
C CYS A 319 -16.58 22.51 2.39
N LEU A 320 -16.63 21.31 2.97
CA LEU A 320 -17.06 21.09 4.35
C LEU A 320 -15.89 20.60 5.20
N GLN A 321 -15.79 21.15 6.40
CA GLN A 321 -14.87 20.67 7.41
C GLN A 321 -15.40 19.35 8.01
N VAL A 322 -14.51 18.43 8.31
CA VAL A 322 -14.82 17.20 9.05
C VAL A 322 -14.55 17.44 10.52
N GLY A 323 -15.55 17.30 11.38
CA GLY A 323 -15.41 17.58 12.82
C GLY A 323 -14.89 19.01 13.06
N ASP A 324 -13.83 19.14 13.86
CA ASP A 324 -13.14 20.41 14.11
C ASP A 324 -12.02 20.73 13.10
N GLY A 325 -11.86 19.90 12.06
CA GLY A 325 -10.81 19.99 11.04
C GLY A 325 -9.47 19.41 11.48
N GLY A 326 -9.37 18.96 12.74
CA GLY A 326 -8.18 18.36 13.34
C GLY A 326 -8.14 16.84 13.21
N VAL A 327 -7.22 16.24 13.97
CA VAL A 327 -7.14 14.79 14.11
C VAL A 327 -8.13 14.35 15.19
N GLY A 328 -9.12 13.55 14.80
CA GLY A 328 -10.10 13.03 15.74
C GLY A 328 -9.53 11.97 16.70
N SER A 329 -10.18 11.81 17.85
CA SER A 329 -9.73 10.95 18.94
C SER A 329 -9.66 9.46 18.57
N LEU A 330 -10.62 8.96 17.78
CA LEU A 330 -10.61 7.58 17.31
C LEU A 330 -9.50 7.37 16.28
N THR A 331 -9.33 8.32 15.36
CA THR A 331 -8.30 8.29 14.32
C THR A 331 -6.91 8.25 14.94
N GLN A 332 -6.65 9.08 15.94
CA GLN A 332 -5.41 9.07 16.72
C GLN A 332 -5.22 7.72 17.42
N LYS A 333 -6.24 7.23 18.14
CA LYS A 333 -6.17 5.97 18.88
C LYS A 333 -5.91 4.77 17.96
N LEU A 334 -6.53 4.72 16.80
CA LEU A 334 -6.28 3.69 15.79
C LEU A 334 -4.84 3.76 15.26
N TYR A 335 -4.33 4.96 14.99
CA TYR A 335 -2.96 5.16 14.53
C TYR A 335 -1.95 4.71 15.59
N ASP A 336 -2.11 5.15 16.84
CA ASP A 336 -1.22 4.81 17.95
C ASP A 336 -1.26 3.32 18.26
N THR A 337 -2.44 2.70 18.23
CA THR A 337 -2.59 1.26 18.49
C THR A 337 -1.92 0.44 17.39
N LEU A 338 -2.21 0.76 16.12
CA LEU A 338 -1.68 0.00 14.99
C LEU A 338 -0.17 0.16 14.84
N THR A 339 0.35 1.39 14.96
CA THR A 339 1.80 1.62 14.95
C THR A 339 2.45 1.02 16.19
N GLY A 340 1.83 1.12 17.37
CA GLY A 340 2.30 0.48 18.59
C GLY A 340 2.50 -1.02 18.44
N ILE A 341 1.57 -1.72 17.78
CA ILE A 341 1.72 -3.15 17.42
C ILE A 341 2.91 -3.36 16.46
N GLN A 342 3.01 -2.55 15.40
CA GLN A 342 4.07 -2.66 14.40
C GLN A 342 5.48 -2.48 14.99
N TYR A 343 5.65 -1.51 15.90
CA TYR A 343 6.91 -1.23 16.60
C TYR A 343 7.11 -2.09 17.87
N GLY A 344 6.21 -3.01 18.18
CA GLY A 344 6.33 -3.89 19.35
C GLY A 344 6.13 -3.21 20.70
N ARG A 345 5.58 -1.98 20.72
CA ARG A 345 5.24 -1.22 21.94
C ARG A 345 3.94 -1.69 22.58
N ILE A 346 3.04 -2.22 21.76
CA ILE A 346 1.75 -2.77 22.18
C ILE A 346 1.74 -4.26 21.82
N ALA A 347 1.23 -5.09 22.73
CA ALA A 347 1.09 -6.52 22.51
C ALA A 347 0.18 -6.80 21.31
N ASP A 348 0.63 -7.67 20.42
CA ASP A 348 -0.15 -8.12 19.28
C ASP A 348 -1.11 -9.26 19.70
N THR A 349 -2.34 -8.89 20.04
CA THR A 349 -3.38 -9.85 20.41
C THR A 349 -4.02 -10.54 19.21
N PHE A 350 -3.67 -10.15 17.98
CA PHE A 350 -4.28 -10.67 16.75
C PHE A 350 -3.36 -11.60 15.94
N GLY A 351 -2.09 -11.76 16.34
CA GLY A 351 -1.11 -12.57 15.63
C GLY A 351 -0.74 -12.00 14.25
N TRP A 352 -0.68 -10.68 14.15
CA TRP A 352 -0.30 -9.92 12.96
C TRP A 352 1.20 -9.73 12.78
N VAL A 353 1.98 -9.79 13.84
CA VAL A 353 3.42 -9.51 13.84
C VAL A 353 4.20 -10.80 13.60
N ARG A 354 5.08 -10.76 12.61
CA ARG A 354 6.05 -11.82 12.34
C ARG A 354 7.46 -11.32 12.61
N LYS A 355 8.05 -11.75 13.72
CA LYS A 355 9.44 -11.44 14.07
C LYS A 355 10.39 -12.22 13.16
N LEU A 356 11.47 -11.57 12.72
CA LEU A 356 12.56 -12.28 12.06
C LEU A 356 13.28 -13.18 13.09
N ALA A 357 13.66 -14.37 12.64
CA ALA A 357 14.39 -15.37 13.43
C ALA A 357 15.88 -15.02 13.61
#